data_AF-A0A9D9N584-F1
#
_entry.id   AF-A0A9D9N584-F1
#
_cell.length_a   1.000
_cell.length_b   1.000
_cell.length_c   1.000
_cell.angle_alpha   90.00
_cell.angle_beta   90.00
_cell.angle_gamma   90.00
#
_symmetry.space_group_name_H-M   'P 1'
#
loop_
_entity.id
_entity.type
_entity.pdbx_description
1 polymer ?
#
loop_
_entity_poly.entity_id
_entity_poly.type
_entity_poly.pdbx_seq_one_letter_code
_entity_poly.pdbx_strand_id
1 'polypeptide(L)'
;MFLIIHHFVYSHVSIPFFNTILNPSFLFICYFNYHAVSLHKKNIVAEYPSVLLENAVNEFAKLPGIGRKTALRLVLHLLKQDEVDVEHFATALLRLKKEVHYCKVCHNISDTEVCEICSMPQRDASLICVVENIKDVMAIENTRQYKGLYHVLGGIISPMDGIGPSDLEIDSLVQRVINNDIAEIIMALPTTMEGDTTAYYIYKKLKPYQVRITVIARGVAVGNDLEYTDEITLGKSILNRVVFEG
;
A
#
# COMPACT_ATOMS: atom_id res chain seq x y z
N MET A 1 -19.95 46.17 -8.86
CA MET A 1 -19.00 47.29 -8.81
C MET A 1 -18.80 47.64 -7.34
N PHE A 2 -17.57 47.42 -6.81
CA PHE A 2 -17.04 47.73 -5.46
C PHE A 2 -17.75 47.07 -4.24
N LEU A 3 -17.16 46.06 -3.58
CA LEU A 3 -16.06 46.01 -2.58
C LEU A 3 -16.45 46.54 -1.16
N ILE A 4 -16.28 45.63 -0.18
CA ILE A 4 -15.53 45.79 1.09
C ILE A 4 -16.26 46.10 2.43
N ILE A 5 -16.17 45.09 3.34
CA ILE A 5 -15.90 45.09 4.81
C ILE A 5 -17.04 45.44 5.79
N HIS A 6 -17.43 44.47 6.66
CA HIS A 6 -17.18 44.44 8.13
C HIS A 6 -17.95 43.29 8.83
N HIS A 7 -17.25 42.38 9.54
CA HIS A 7 -17.70 41.72 10.80
C HIS A 7 -16.53 40.86 11.36
N PHE A 8 -15.85 41.29 12.44
CA PHE A 8 -15.96 40.76 13.82
C PHE A 8 -15.87 39.21 13.90
N VAL A 9 -14.95 38.58 14.67
CA VAL A 9 -14.87 38.59 16.14
C VAL A 9 -13.45 38.23 16.63
N TYR A 10 -12.94 39.00 17.60
CA TYR A 10 -11.76 38.74 18.44
C TYR A 10 -12.15 37.86 19.63
N SER A 11 -11.32 36.86 19.97
CA SER A 11 -11.39 36.11 21.24
C SER A 11 -10.24 36.48 22.17
N HIS A 12 -10.66 36.87 23.38
CA HIS A 12 -9.98 37.03 24.66
C HIS A 12 -8.62 36.33 24.87
N VAL A 13 -7.62 37.11 25.30
CA VAL A 13 -6.70 36.70 26.37
C VAL A 13 -6.45 37.88 27.32
N SER A 14 -6.66 37.61 28.60
CA SER A 14 -6.67 38.51 29.75
C SER A 14 -5.24 38.87 30.19
N ILE A 15 -4.97 40.15 30.45
CA ILE A 15 -3.74 40.64 31.09
C ILE A 15 -4.14 41.30 32.42
N PRO A 16 -3.52 40.95 33.57
CA PRO A 16 -3.75 41.70 34.80
C PRO A 16 -2.83 42.92 34.89
N PHE A 17 -3.42 43.96 35.45
CA PHE A 17 -2.85 45.21 35.95
C PHE A 17 -1.48 45.06 36.63
N PHE A 18 -0.53 45.92 36.29
CA PHE A 18 0.28 46.62 37.29
C PHE A 18 0.65 48.02 36.80
N ASN A 19 0.45 48.97 37.70
CA ASN A 19 0.52 50.40 37.46
C ASN A 19 1.94 50.91 37.81
N THR A 20 2.28 52.05 37.23
CA THR A 20 3.20 53.08 37.74
C THR A 20 4.72 53.03 37.44
N ILE A 21 5.18 54.19 36.95
CA ILE A 21 6.49 54.86 37.09
C ILE A 21 7.39 54.84 35.84
N LEU A 22 7.37 56.01 35.18
CA LEU A 22 8.36 56.52 34.24
C LEU A 22 9.77 56.52 34.86
N ASN A 23 10.75 55.96 34.15
CA ASN A 23 12.17 56.24 34.36
C ASN A 23 12.88 56.23 32.99
N PRO A 24 13.61 57.30 32.58
CA PRO A 24 14.06 57.48 31.19
C PRO A 24 15.35 56.71 30.84
N SER A 25 15.74 55.71 31.62
CA SER A 25 16.92 54.86 31.38
C SER A 25 16.62 53.55 30.64
N PHE A 26 15.34 53.27 30.30
CA PHE A 26 14.94 52.05 29.58
C PHE A 26 14.92 52.17 28.04
N LEU A 27 15.25 53.34 27.48
CA LEU A 27 15.35 53.51 26.02
C LEU A 27 16.68 53.02 25.42
N PHE A 28 17.65 52.61 26.24
CA PHE A 28 18.95 52.13 25.74
C PHE A 28 19.06 50.60 25.62
N ILE A 29 18.10 49.83 26.17
CA ILE A 29 18.13 48.35 26.13
C ILE A 29 17.31 47.79 24.95
N CYS A 30 16.34 48.54 24.41
CA CYS A 30 15.60 48.10 23.21
C CYS A 30 16.36 48.33 21.89
N TYR A 31 17.35 49.23 21.84
CA TYR A 31 18.14 49.46 20.62
C TYR A 31 19.33 48.51 20.45
N PHE A 32 19.68 47.74 21.48
CA PHE A 32 20.77 46.75 21.44
C PHE A 32 20.31 45.30 21.20
N ASN A 33 18.99 45.06 21.10
CA ASN A 33 18.44 43.71 20.84
C ASN A 33 17.88 43.51 19.42
N TYR A 34 18.05 44.48 18.52
CA TYR A 34 17.74 44.30 17.09
C TYR A 34 18.95 43.85 16.25
N HIS A 35 20.12 43.64 16.87
CA HIS A 35 21.36 43.25 16.18
C HIS A 35 21.95 41.90 16.61
N ALA A 36 21.18 41.08 17.34
CA ALA A 36 21.63 39.78 17.84
C ALA A 36 20.61 38.63 17.68
N VAL A 37 19.77 38.65 16.64
CA VAL A 37 19.29 37.38 16.06
C VAL A 37 20.32 36.96 15.02
N SER A 38 21.46 36.54 15.57
CA SER A 38 22.52 35.84 14.86
C SER A 38 21.93 34.61 14.18
N LEU A 39 21.82 34.67 12.85
CA LEU A 39 22.39 33.67 11.95
C LEU A 39 22.46 32.24 12.52
N HIS A 40 21.30 31.62 12.78
CA HIS A 40 21.15 30.20 12.46
C HIS A 40 20.69 30.09 11.00
N LYS A 41 21.50 30.67 10.10
CA LYS A 41 21.48 30.32 8.69
C LYS A 41 21.99 28.87 8.65
N LYS A 42 21.07 27.91 8.84
CA LYS A 42 21.31 26.53 8.45
C LYS A 42 21.76 26.66 7.01
N ASN A 43 23.02 26.36 6.73
CA ASN A 43 23.54 26.27 5.38
C ASN A 43 22.77 25.13 4.72
N ILE A 44 21.57 25.44 4.20
CA ILE A 44 20.91 24.68 3.16
C ILE A 44 21.76 25.00 1.94
N VAL A 45 22.89 24.30 1.81
CA VAL A 45 23.43 24.06 0.49
C VAL A 45 22.32 23.23 -0.16
N ALA A 46 21.44 23.91 -0.89
CA ALA A 46 20.37 23.25 -1.61
C ALA A 46 21.07 22.22 -2.52
N GLU A 47 20.74 20.94 -2.33
CA GLU A 47 21.34 19.83 -3.10
C GLU A 47 21.08 20.03 -4.60
N TYR A 48 20.06 20.85 -4.93
CA TYR A 48 19.67 21.24 -6.27
C TYR A 48 19.49 22.76 -6.40
N PRO A 49 19.69 23.32 -7.61
CA PRO A 49 19.54 24.77 -7.86
C PRO A 49 18.08 25.28 -7.84
N SER A 50 17.09 24.38 -7.87
CA SER A 50 15.66 24.72 -7.87
C SER A 50 14.92 23.98 -6.77
N VAL A 51 14.17 24.72 -5.95
CA VAL A 51 13.32 24.17 -4.89
C VAL A 51 12.22 23.26 -5.48
N LEU A 52 11.70 23.60 -6.67
CA LEU A 52 10.68 22.77 -7.35
C LEU A 52 11.26 21.42 -7.79
N LEU A 53 12.50 21.42 -8.28
CA LEU A 53 13.22 20.21 -8.66
C LEU A 53 13.48 19.33 -7.44
N GLU A 54 13.98 19.92 -6.35
CA GLU A 54 14.24 19.20 -5.10
C GLU A 54 12.97 18.55 -4.55
N ASN A 55 11.85 19.27 -4.53
CA ASN A 55 10.57 18.73 -4.07
C ASN A 55 10.12 17.54 -4.91
N ALA A 56 10.14 17.65 -6.24
CA ALA A 56 9.77 16.55 -7.12
C ALA A 56 10.70 15.32 -6.94
N VAL A 57 12.01 15.53 -6.81
CA VAL A 57 12.97 14.44 -6.56
C VAL A 57 12.69 13.74 -5.23
N ASN A 58 12.39 14.51 -4.18
CA ASN A 58 12.04 13.97 -2.87
C ASN A 58 10.76 13.13 -2.92
N GLU A 59 9.72 13.55 -3.64
CA GLU A 59 8.49 12.76 -3.81
C GLU A 59 8.73 11.46 -4.58
N PHE A 60 9.47 11.50 -5.70
CA PHE A 60 9.82 10.30 -6.46
C PHE A 60 10.69 9.32 -5.67
N ALA A 61 11.58 9.83 -4.79
CA ALA A 61 12.45 9.00 -3.96
C ALA A 61 11.71 8.28 -2.81
N LYS A 62 10.45 8.64 -2.51
CA LYS A 62 9.61 7.90 -1.56
C LYS A 62 9.05 6.61 -2.14
N LEU A 63 9.04 6.46 -3.47
CA LEU A 63 8.51 5.28 -4.13
C LEU A 63 9.43 4.06 -3.90
N PRO A 64 8.88 2.86 -3.64
CA PRO A 64 9.68 1.68 -3.37
C PRO A 64 10.55 1.33 -4.59
N GLY A 65 11.84 1.09 -4.36
CA GLY A 65 12.82 0.76 -5.41
C GLY A 65 13.38 1.98 -6.18
N ILE A 66 13.00 3.21 -5.84
CA ILE A 66 13.51 4.42 -6.48
C ILE A 66 14.43 5.20 -5.51
N GLY A 67 15.74 5.12 -5.73
CA GLY A 67 16.71 5.96 -5.02
C GLY A 67 16.81 7.38 -5.58
N ARG A 68 17.43 8.32 -4.83
CA ARG A 68 17.59 9.74 -5.23
C ARG A 68 18.15 9.94 -6.64
N LYS A 69 19.16 9.16 -7.03
CA LYS A 69 19.76 9.25 -8.39
C LYS A 69 18.75 8.90 -9.49
N THR A 70 17.97 7.83 -9.28
CA THR A 70 16.94 7.40 -10.22
C THR A 70 15.79 8.41 -10.26
N ALA A 71 15.38 8.93 -9.09
CA ALA A 71 14.36 9.99 -8.98
C ALA A 71 14.76 11.26 -9.75
N LEU A 72 16.00 11.75 -9.57
CA LEU A 72 16.52 12.89 -10.32
C LEU A 72 16.45 12.66 -11.83
N ARG A 73 16.85 11.48 -12.30
CA ARG A 73 16.79 11.13 -13.73
C ARG A 73 15.35 11.17 -14.26
N LEU A 74 14.38 10.66 -13.51
CA LEU A 74 12.97 10.66 -13.91
C LEU A 74 12.39 12.07 -13.94
N VAL A 75 12.65 12.88 -12.91
CA VAL A 75 12.14 14.25 -12.83
C VAL A 75 12.73 15.14 -13.92
N LEU A 76 14.04 15.02 -14.20
CA LEU A 76 14.67 15.74 -15.31
C LEU A 76 14.18 15.26 -16.69
N HIS A 77 13.71 14.02 -16.80
CA HIS A 77 13.07 13.53 -18.02
C HIS A 77 11.69 14.18 -18.20
N LEU A 78 10.86 14.24 -17.14
CA LEU A 78 9.56 14.92 -17.17
C LEU A 78 9.69 16.42 -17.50
N LEU A 79 10.71 17.09 -16.98
CA LEU A 79 10.97 18.51 -17.28
C LEU A 79 11.25 18.79 -18.77
N LYS A 80 11.67 17.77 -19.53
CA LYS A 80 11.91 17.85 -20.98
C LYS A 80 10.71 17.44 -21.83
N GLN A 81 9.67 16.89 -21.23
CA GLN A 81 8.44 16.52 -21.95
C GLN A 81 7.55 17.74 -22.14
N ASP A 82 6.61 17.65 -23.07
CA ASP A 82 5.60 18.69 -23.28
C ASP A 82 4.66 18.79 -22.07
N GLU A 83 4.16 19.99 -21.79
CA GLU A 83 3.30 20.26 -20.63
C GLU A 83 2.06 19.35 -20.60
N VAL A 84 1.48 19.08 -21.78
CA VAL A 84 0.31 18.21 -21.94
C VAL A 84 0.58 16.77 -21.48
N ASP A 85 1.77 16.23 -21.79
CA ASP A 85 2.12 14.86 -21.40
C ASP A 85 2.36 14.74 -19.90
N VAL A 86 2.97 15.76 -19.29
CA VAL A 86 3.17 15.83 -17.84
C VAL A 86 1.84 15.97 -17.11
N GLU A 87 0.93 16.79 -17.64
CA GLU A 87 -0.42 16.95 -17.09
C GLU A 87 -1.22 15.63 -17.18
N HIS A 88 -1.16 14.93 -18.31
CA HIS A 88 -1.76 13.61 -18.45
C HIS A 88 -1.19 12.59 -17.46
N PHE A 89 0.13 12.55 -17.29
CA PHE A 89 0.80 11.67 -16.33
C PHE A 89 0.34 11.95 -14.88
N ALA A 90 0.35 13.22 -14.47
CA ALA A 90 -0.09 13.62 -13.13
C ALA A 90 -1.57 13.32 -12.90
N THR A 91 -2.41 13.60 -13.90
CA THR A 91 -3.85 13.33 -13.85
C THR A 91 -4.14 11.85 -13.74
N ALA A 92 -3.43 10.98 -14.47
CA ALA A 92 -3.61 9.53 -14.39
C ALA A 92 -3.35 9.00 -12.97
N LEU A 93 -2.28 9.46 -12.31
CA LEU A 93 -1.97 9.08 -10.92
C LEU A 93 -3.02 9.62 -9.93
N LEU A 94 -3.47 10.86 -10.12
CA LEU A 94 -4.51 11.46 -9.27
C LEU A 94 -5.84 10.72 -9.41
N ARG A 95 -6.24 10.36 -10.64
CA ARG A 95 -7.44 9.59 -10.91
C ARG A 95 -7.34 8.19 -10.32
N LEU A 96 -6.21 7.48 -10.52
CA LEU A 96 -5.97 6.17 -9.91
C LEU A 96 -6.22 6.21 -8.40
N LYS A 97 -5.68 7.21 -7.68
CA LYS A 97 -5.85 7.28 -6.22
C LYS A 97 -7.28 7.65 -5.78
N LYS A 98 -8.05 8.36 -6.61
CA LYS A 98 -9.40 8.85 -6.28
C LYS A 98 -10.52 7.91 -6.72
N GLU A 99 -10.36 7.28 -7.88
CA GLU A 99 -11.42 6.56 -8.58
C GLU A 99 -11.31 5.05 -8.40
N VAL A 100 -10.12 4.50 -8.11
CA VAL A 100 -9.99 3.06 -7.86
C VAL A 100 -10.82 2.66 -6.64
N HIS A 101 -11.61 1.61 -6.81
CA HIS A 101 -12.40 1.00 -5.77
C HIS A 101 -11.92 -0.42 -5.49
N TYR A 102 -12.30 -0.94 -4.32
CA TYR A 102 -12.12 -2.32 -3.98
C TYR A 102 -13.43 -3.06 -4.18
N CYS A 103 -13.36 -4.19 -4.87
CA CYS A 103 -14.51 -5.05 -5.13
C CYS A 103 -15.13 -5.50 -3.81
N LYS A 104 -16.44 -5.31 -3.65
CA LYS A 104 -17.18 -5.68 -2.43
C LYS A 104 -17.18 -7.18 -2.13
N VAL A 105 -16.84 -8.03 -3.11
CA VAL A 105 -16.89 -9.49 -3.00
C VAL A 105 -15.52 -10.10 -2.71
N CYS A 106 -14.48 -9.64 -3.41
CA CYS A 106 -13.15 -10.26 -3.38
C CYS A 106 -12.02 -9.32 -3.00
N HIS A 107 -12.31 -8.03 -2.76
CA HIS A 107 -11.34 -7.00 -2.42
C HIS A 107 -10.23 -6.78 -3.44
N ASN A 108 -10.43 -7.23 -4.68
CA ASN A 108 -9.56 -6.86 -5.80
C ASN A 108 -9.80 -5.41 -6.22
N ILE A 109 -8.82 -4.79 -6.87
CA ILE A 109 -8.98 -3.48 -7.50
C ILE A 109 -10.02 -3.54 -8.63
N SER A 110 -10.89 -2.55 -8.71
CA SER A 110 -11.93 -2.44 -9.73
C SER A 110 -12.34 -0.98 -9.95
N ASP A 111 -12.80 -0.67 -11.16
CA ASP A 111 -13.45 0.59 -11.51
C ASP A 111 -14.96 0.60 -11.16
N THR A 112 -15.51 -0.55 -10.76
CA THR A 112 -16.92 -0.77 -10.39
C THR A 112 -17.04 -1.39 -9.00
N GLU A 113 -18.25 -1.48 -8.46
CA GLU A 113 -18.47 -2.08 -7.12
C GLU A 113 -18.10 -3.57 -7.06
N VAL A 114 -18.25 -4.27 -8.19
CA VAL A 114 -17.90 -5.68 -8.37
C VAL A 114 -16.94 -5.77 -9.55
N CYS A 115 -15.80 -6.43 -9.37
CA CYS A 115 -14.80 -6.56 -10.42
C CYS A 115 -15.25 -7.49 -11.55
N GLU A 116 -14.64 -7.33 -12.72
CA GLU A 116 -14.95 -8.11 -13.91
C GLU A 116 -14.89 -9.63 -13.63
N ILE A 117 -13.88 -10.08 -12.88
CA ILE A 117 -13.70 -11.49 -12.51
C ILE A 117 -14.91 -12.03 -11.73
N CYS A 118 -15.39 -11.27 -10.73
CA CYS A 118 -16.54 -11.68 -9.91
C CYS A 118 -17.87 -11.61 -10.67
N SER A 119 -17.98 -10.70 -11.64
CA SER A 119 -19.20 -10.55 -12.46
C SER A 119 -19.30 -11.56 -13.61
N MET A 120 -18.22 -12.29 -13.91
CA MET A 120 -18.11 -13.13 -15.10
C MET A 120 -18.82 -14.48 -14.89
N PRO A 121 -19.89 -14.81 -15.65
CA PRO A 121 -20.69 -16.01 -15.42
C PRO A 121 -20.01 -17.31 -15.85
N GLN A 122 -18.93 -17.22 -16.64
CA GLN A 122 -18.15 -18.39 -17.06
C GLN A 122 -17.22 -18.91 -15.94
N ARG A 123 -17.07 -18.14 -14.85
CA ARG A 123 -16.22 -18.49 -13.71
C ARG A 123 -16.99 -19.38 -12.74
N ASP A 124 -16.27 -20.31 -12.11
CA ASP A 124 -16.83 -21.17 -11.09
C ASP A 124 -16.84 -20.45 -9.73
N ALA A 125 -18.04 -20.05 -9.28
CA ALA A 125 -18.21 -19.37 -8.01
C ALA A 125 -18.01 -20.27 -6.78
N SER A 126 -18.00 -21.60 -6.96
CA SER A 126 -17.76 -22.57 -5.89
C SER A 126 -16.28 -22.72 -5.51
N LEU A 127 -15.37 -22.16 -6.34
CA LEU A 127 -13.93 -22.19 -6.14
C LEU A 127 -13.41 -20.80 -5.76
N ILE A 128 -12.71 -20.69 -4.64
CA ILE A 128 -12.09 -19.44 -4.18
C ILE A 128 -10.58 -19.62 -4.01
N CYS A 129 -9.79 -18.81 -4.70
CA CYS A 129 -8.35 -18.71 -4.50
C CYS A 129 -8.02 -17.52 -3.59
N VAL A 130 -7.51 -17.81 -2.41
CA VAL A 130 -7.13 -16.81 -1.40
C VAL A 130 -5.69 -16.40 -1.64
N VAL A 131 -5.48 -15.10 -1.83
CA VAL A 131 -4.17 -14.50 -2.14
C VAL A 131 -3.85 -13.34 -1.20
N GLU A 132 -2.58 -12.99 -1.08
CA GLU A 132 -2.16 -11.87 -0.23
C GLU A 132 -2.57 -10.53 -0.84
N ASN A 133 -2.18 -10.29 -2.10
CA ASN A 133 -2.33 -8.99 -2.74
C ASN A 133 -2.73 -9.09 -4.23
N ILE A 134 -3.00 -7.94 -4.86
CA ILE A 134 -3.44 -7.89 -6.26
C ILE A 134 -2.40 -8.44 -7.25
N LYS A 135 -1.09 -8.35 -6.93
CA LYS A 135 -0.04 -8.87 -7.83
C LYS A 135 -0.16 -10.38 -7.97
N ASP A 136 -0.57 -11.08 -6.92
CA ASP A 136 -0.79 -12.51 -6.93
C ASP A 136 -1.99 -12.88 -7.82
N VAL A 137 -3.08 -12.09 -7.76
CA VAL A 137 -4.21 -12.23 -8.70
C VAL A 137 -3.72 -12.15 -10.14
N MET A 138 -2.94 -11.11 -10.46
CA MET A 138 -2.41 -10.92 -11.81
C MET A 138 -1.50 -12.08 -12.22
N ALA A 139 -0.65 -12.58 -11.32
CA ALA A 139 0.25 -13.69 -11.61
C ALA A 139 -0.52 -14.98 -11.93
N ILE A 140 -1.55 -15.31 -11.15
CA ILE A 140 -2.37 -16.50 -11.38
C ILE A 140 -3.22 -16.33 -12.65
N GLU A 141 -3.84 -15.17 -12.87
CA GLU A 141 -4.64 -14.91 -14.08
C GLU A 141 -3.82 -14.99 -15.36
N ASN A 142 -2.56 -14.55 -15.34
CA ASN A 142 -1.66 -14.66 -16.48
C ASN A 142 -1.41 -16.11 -16.93
N THR A 143 -1.62 -17.09 -16.05
CA THR A 143 -1.54 -18.52 -16.43
C THR A 143 -2.71 -18.96 -17.33
N ARG A 144 -3.85 -18.25 -17.26
CA ARG A 144 -5.12 -18.59 -17.93
C ARG A 144 -5.67 -19.99 -17.58
N GLN A 145 -5.14 -20.64 -16.54
CA GLN A 145 -5.57 -21.98 -16.12
C GLN A 145 -6.66 -21.93 -15.05
N TYR A 146 -6.63 -20.93 -14.18
CA TYR A 146 -7.57 -20.81 -13.09
C TYR A 146 -8.91 -20.24 -13.57
N LYS A 147 -10.01 -20.90 -13.22
CA LYS A 147 -11.38 -20.50 -13.61
C LYS A 147 -12.29 -20.17 -12.42
N GLY A 148 -11.77 -20.23 -11.20
CA GLY A 148 -12.52 -19.82 -10.01
C GLY A 148 -12.47 -18.31 -9.77
N LEU A 149 -12.90 -17.91 -8.58
CA LEU A 149 -12.87 -16.53 -8.11
C LEU A 149 -11.72 -16.31 -7.12
N TYR A 150 -11.34 -15.05 -6.90
CA TYR A 150 -10.31 -14.71 -5.90
C TYR A 150 -10.91 -14.21 -4.61
N HIS A 151 -10.07 -14.18 -3.57
CA HIS A 151 -10.25 -13.37 -2.37
C HIS A 151 -8.90 -12.77 -1.97
N VAL A 152 -8.80 -11.45 -2.00
CA VAL A 152 -7.57 -10.71 -1.67
C VAL A 152 -7.61 -10.35 -0.19
N LEU A 153 -6.60 -10.77 0.57
CA LEU A 153 -6.54 -10.50 2.01
C LEU A 153 -6.08 -9.07 2.34
N GLY A 154 -5.31 -8.45 1.46
CA GLY A 154 -4.71 -7.13 1.69
C GLY A 154 -3.40 -7.19 2.48
N GLY A 155 -2.85 -8.38 2.69
CA GLY A 155 -1.63 -8.62 3.47
C GLY A 155 -1.62 -10.01 4.11
N ILE A 156 -0.65 -10.22 4.98
CA ILE A 156 -0.48 -11.42 5.82
C ILE A 156 -0.28 -11.01 7.27
N ILE A 157 -0.57 -11.94 8.20
CA ILE A 157 -0.38 -11.71 9.63
C ILE A 157 1.11 -11.57 9.91
N SER A 158 1.54 -10.39 10.35
CA SER A 158 2.92 -10.08 10.67
C SER A 158 2.99 -9.37 12.01
N PRO A 159 3.28 -10.09 13.11
CA PRO A 159 3.46 -9.48 14.43
C PRO A 159 4.59 -8.44 14.46
N MET A 160 5.61 -8.61 13.61
CA MET A 160 6.74 -7.70 13.51
C MET A 160 6.34 -6.35 12.90
N ASP A 161 5.44 -6.37 11.92
CA ASP A 161 4.89 -5.16 11.30
C ASP A 161 3.64 -4.64 12.03
N GLY A 162 3.23 -5.31 13.12
CA GLY A 162 2.03 -4.96 13.89
C GLY A 162 0.71 -5.27 13.16
N ILE A 163 0.74 -6.13 12.14
CA ILE A 163 -0.44 -6.51 11.34
C ILE A 163 -1.10 -7.74 11.95
N GLY A 164 -2.31 -7.55 12.49
CA GLY A 164 -3.13 -8.61 13.06
C GLY A 164 -4.17 -9.17 12.09
N PRO A 165 -4.93 -10.21 12.50
CA PRO A 165 -6.01 -10.77 11.67
C PRO A 165 -7.14 -9.79 11.38
N SER A 166 -7.37 -8.81 12.26
CA SER A 166 -8.42 -7.77 12.11
C SER A 166 -8.09 -6.72 11.05
N ASP A 167 -6.81 -6.61 10.68
CA ASP A 167 -6.34 -5.68 9.65
C ASP A 167 -6.44 -6.29 8.24
N LEU A 168 -6.84 -7.56 8.16
CA LEU A 168 -6.93 -8.35 6.94
C LEU A 168 -8.38 -8.70 6.64
N GLU A 169 -8.65 -8.95 5.37
CA GLU A 169 -9.98 -9.32 4.88
C GLU A 169 -10.33 -10.80 5.13
N ILE A 170 -10.05 -11.31 6.34
CA ILE A 170 -10.32 -12.71 6.71
C ILE A 170 -11.78 -12.91 7.10
N ASP A 171 -12.38 -11.98 7.84
CA ASP A 171 -13.77 -12.12 8.29
C ASP A 171 -14.75 -12.07 7.11
N SER A 172 -14.46 -11.24 6.09
CA SER A 172 -15.24 -11.18 4.85
C SER A 172 -15.14 -12.47 4.04
N LEU A 173 -13.97 -13.15 4.04
CA LEU A 173 -13.84 -14.50 3.47
C LEU A 173 -14.74 -15.51 4.20
N VAL A 174 -14.74 -15.50 5.54
CA VAL A 174 -15.59 -16.40 6.33
C VAL A 174 -17.07 -16.16 6.04
N GLN A 175 -17.50 -14.90 5.99
CA GLN A 175 -18.88 -14.56 5.61
C GLN A 175 -19.23 -15.05 4.20
N ARG A 176 -18.29 -14.94 3.25
CA ARG A 176 -18.49 -15.41 1.89
C ARG A 176 -18.67 -16.92 1.82
N VAL A 177 -18.00 -17.68 2.68
CA VAL A 177 -18.16 -19.13 2.80
C VAL A 177 -19.47 -19.52 3.49
N ILE A 178 -19.96 -18.72 4.44
CA ILE A 178 -21.25 -18.98 5.10
C ILE A 178 -22.42 -18.72 4.14
N ASN A 179 -22.34 -17.63 3.37
CA ASN A 179 -23.45 -17.15 2.56
C ASN A 179 -23.56 -17.82 1.18
N ASN A 180 -22.51 -18.50 0.73
CA ASN A 180 -22.46 -19.13 -0.58
C ASN A 180 -22.04 -20.59 -0.46
N ASP A 181 -22.45 -21.41 -1.43
CA ASP A 181 -22.10 -22.84 -1.45
C ASP A 181 -20.70 -23.02 -2.06
N ILE A 182 -19.67 -22.81 -1.23
CA ILE A 182 -18.26 -22.91 -1.63
C ILE A 182 -17.77 -24.36 -1.50
N ALA A 183 -17.36 -24.95 -2.62
CA ALA A 183 -16.85 -26.31 -2.67
C ALA A 183 -15.37 -26.39 -2.24
N GLU A 184 -14.56 -25.43 -2.65
CA GLU A 184 -13.12 -25.44 -2.42
C GLU A 184 -12.51 -24.05 -2.20
N ILE A 185 -11.58 -23.99 -1.25
CA ILE A 185 -10.75 -22.82 -0.96
C ILE A 185 -9.29 -23.20 -1.17
N ILE A 186 -8.66 -22.54 -2.14
CA ILE A 186 -7.26 -22.74 -2.50
C ILE A 186 -6.43 -21.65 -1.83
N MET A 187 -5.51 -22.02 -0.96
CA MET A 187 -4.60 -21.11 -0.27
C MET A 187 -3.37 -20.87 -1.17
N ALA A 188 -3.31 -19.68 -1.76
CA ALA A 188 -2.21 -19.20 -2.59
C ALA A 188 -1.47 -18.04 -1.91
N LEU A 189 -1.07 -18.26 -0.65
CA LEU A 189 -0.26 -17.31 0.14
C LEU A 189 1.24 -17.59 -0.04
N PRO A 190 2.12 -16.59 0.23
CA PRO A 190 3.56 -16.79 0.14
C PRO A 190 4.06 -17.95 0.97
N THR A 191 5.14 -18.58 0.53
CA THR A 191 5.80 -19.69 1.24
C THR A 191 6.72 -19.21 2.36
N THR A 192 6.30 -18.20 3.12
CA THR A 192 6.99 -17.66 4.29
C THR A 192 6.34 -18.16 5.59
N MET A 193 7.01 -17.96 6.73
CA MET A 193 6.46 -18.36 8.04
C MET A 193 5.16 -17.60 8.36
N GLU A 194 5.09 -16.33 7.99
CA GLU A 194 3.93 -15.45 8.13
C GLU A 194 2.79 -15.90 7.21
N GLY A 195 3.10 -16.28 5.97
CA GLY A 195 2.14 -16.84 5.03
C GLY A 195 1.55 -18.16 5.54
N ASP A 196 2.40 -19.08 6.04
CA ASP A 196 1.96 -20.34 6.64
C ASP A 196 1.11 -20.13 7.91
N THR A 197 1.50 -19.17 8.76
CA THR A 197 0.72 -18.81 9.95
C THR A 197 -0.64 -18.25 9.59
N THR A 198 -0.69 -17.38 8.58
CA THR A 198 -1.94 -16.81 8.04
C THR A 198 -2.83 -17.90 7.45
N ALA A 199 -2.25 -18.81 6.66
CA ALA A 199 -2.98 -19.93 6.09
C ALA A 199 -3.57 -20.83 7.18
N TYR A 200 -2.79 -21.14 8.21
CA TYR A 200 -3.25 -21.94 9.35
C TYR A 200 -4.35 -21.25 10.16
N TYR A 201 -4.26 -19.93 10.35
CA TYR A 201 -5.29 -19.15 11.00
C TYR A 201 -6.63 -19.23 10.25
N ILE A 202 -6.59 -19.01 8.93
CA ILE A 202 -7.75 -19.10 8.04
C ILE A 202 -8.32 -20.53 8.07
N TYR A 203 -7.48 -21.56 7.99
CA TYR A 203 -7.89 -22.96 8.11
C TYR A 203 -8.66 -23.23 9.41
N LYS A 204 -8.18 -22.75 10.56
CA LYS A 204 -8.88 -22.91 11.84
C LYS A 204 -10.25 -22.24 11.85
N LYS A 205 -10.36 -21.05 11.27
CA LYS A 205 -11.62 -20.29 11.18
C LYS A 205 -12.64 -20.98 10.28
N LEU A 206 -12.17 -21.62 9.19
CA LEU A 206 -13.03 -22.26 8.20
C LEU A 206 -13.37 -23.73 8.53
N LYS A 207 -12.60 -24.37 9.41
CA LYS A 207 -12.80 -25.76 9.85
C LYS A 207 -14.26 -26.13 10.22
N PRO A 208 -15.05 -25.27 10.90
CA PRO A 208 -16.44 -25.60 11.26
C PRO A 208 -17.38 -25.76 10.05
N TYR A 209 -17.06 -25.12 8.91
CA TYR A 209 -17.93 -25.08 7.73
C TYR A 209 -17.70 -26.23 6.74
N GLN A 210 -16.78 -27.15 7.05
CA GLN A 210 -16.52 -28.39 6.28
C GLN A 210 -16.19 -28.16 4.78
N VAL A 211 -15.71 -26.98 4.41
CA VAL A 211 -15.25 -26.69 3.05
C VAL A 211 -13.90 -27.37 2.79
N ARG A 212 -13.68 -27.82 1.56
CA ARG A 212 -12.39 -28.38 1.15
C ARG A 212 -11.35 -27.26 1.09
N ILE A 213 -10.27 -27.41 1.83
CA ILE A 213 -9.17 -26.44 1.83
C ILE A 213 -7.95 -27.12 1.20
N THR A 214 -7.41 -26.52 0.16
CA THR A 214 -6.21 -26.94 -0.55
C THR A 214 -5.16 -25.84 -0.52
N VAL A 215 -3.92 -26.18 -0.83
CA VAL A 215 -2.79 -25.24 -0.87
C VAL A 215 -2.11 -25.43 -2.21
N ILE A 216 -1.64 -24.35 -2.83
CA ILE A 216 -0.86 -24.44 -4.07
C ILE A 216 0.39 -25.31 -3.86
N ALA A 217 0.75 -26.08 -4.89
CA ALA A 217 1.91 -26.96 -4.82
C ALA A 217 3.19 -26.16 -4.53
N ARG A 218 4.05 -26.73 -3.69
CA ARG A 218 5.35 -26.16 -3.32
C ARG A 218 6.43 -27.10 -3.79
N GLY A 219 7.37 -26.60 -4.59
CA GLY A 219 8.50 -27.41 -5.00
C GLY A 219 9.40 -26.76 -6.04
N VAL A 220 10.18 -27.60 -6.69
CA VAL A 220 11.18 -27.21 -7.69
C VAL A 220 10.51 -26.55 -8.90
N ALA A 221 11.03 -25.41 -9.33
CA ALA A 221 10.57 -24.73 -10.52
C ALA A 221 10.88 -25.56 -11.79
N VAL A 222 9.96 -25.54 -12.75
CA VAL A 222 10.16 -26.22 -14.04
C VAL A 222 11.31 -25.56 -14.80
N GLY A 223 12.21 -26.37 -15.34
CA GLY A 223 13.37 -25.90 -16.11
C GLY A 223 14.56 -25.44 -15.27
N ASN A 224 14.51 -25.59 -13.94
CA ASN A 224 15.67 -25.41 -13.07
C ASN A 224 16.37 -26.75 -12.82
N ASP A 225 17.70 -26.76 -12.73
CA ASP A 225 18.44 -27.95 -12.33
C ASP A 225 18.32 -28.17 -10.83
N LEU A 226 18.25 -29.45 -10.42
CA LEU A 226 18.12 -29.81 -9.00
C LEU A 226 19.33 -29.34 -8.16
N GLU A 227 20.52 -29.32 -8.75
CA GLU A 227 21.76 -28.88 -8.08
C GLU A 227 21.70 -27.41 -7.63
N TYR A 228 20.93 -26.57 -8.33
CA TYR A 228 20.78 -25.14 -8.01
C TYR A 228 19.53 -24.83 -7.18
N THR A 229 18.83 -25.86 -6.70
CA THR A 229 17.64 -25.69 -5.85
C THR A 229 18.04 -25.73 -4.37
N ASP A 230 17.44 -24.85 -3.56
CA ASP A 230 17.71 -24.84 -2.12
C ASP A 230 17.23 -26.12 -1.42
N GLU A 231 17.94 -26.51 -0.37
CA GLU A 231 17.69 -27.76 0.36
C GLU A 231 16.28 -27.83 0.96
N ILE A 232 15.69 -26.69 1.35
CA ILE A 232 14.35 -26.62 1.95
C ILE A 232 13.29 -26.93 0.88
N THR A 233 13.39 -26.31 -0.29
CA THR A 233 12.51 -26.56 -1.43
C THR A 233 12.65 -28.00 -1.93
N LEU A 234 13.88 -28.51 -2.03
CA LEU A 234 14.13 -29.88 -2.46
C LEU A 234 13.57 -30.88 -1.44
N GLY A 235 13.82 -30.67 -0.15
CA GLY A 235 13.28 -31.48 0.94
C GLY A 235 11.75 -31.52 0.93
N LYS A 236 11.09 -30.36 0.77
CA LYS A 236 9.63 -30.27 0.63
C LYS A 236 9.12 -31.01 -0.61
N SER A 237 9.82 -30.92 -1.73
CA SER A 237 9.45 -31.59 -2.98
C SER A 237 9.52 -33.12 -2.86
N ILE A 238 10.52 -33.66 -2.16
CA ILE A 238 10.65 -35.10 -1.91
C ILE A 238 9.54 -35.62 -1.00
N LEU A 239 9.20 -34.87 0.05
CA LEU A 239 8.12 -35.22 0.98
C LEU A 239 6.75 -35.21 0.28
N ASN A 240 6.51 -34.22 -0.58
CA ASN A 240 5.23 -34.02 -1.28
C ASN A 240 5.21 -34.62 -2.69
N ARG A 241 6.07 -35.60 -2.98
CA ARG A 241 6.13 -36.24 -4.31
C ARG A 241 4.80 -36.90 -4.66
N VAL A 242 4.39 -36.75 -5.91
CA VAL A 242 3.18 -37.39 -6.46
C VAL A 242 3.54 -38.70 -7.17
N VAL A 243 2.57 -39.60 -7.29
CA VAL A 243 2.74 -40.82 -8.09
C VAL A 243 2.83 -40.42 -9.56
N PHE A 244 3.78 -41.00 -10.29
CA PHE A 244 3.89 -40.81 -11.72
C PHE A 244 2.84 -41.68 -12.41
N GLU A 245 1.80 -41.04 -12.94
CA GLU A 245 0.78 -41.67 -13.79
C GLU A 245 1.14 -41.36 -15.25
N GLY A 246 1.33 -42.41 -16.06
CA GLY A 246 1.75 -42.33 -17.46
C GLY A 246 0.69 -42.87 -18.41
#